data_AF-A0A7S0E358-F1
#
_entry.id   AF-A0A7S0E358-F1
#
_cell.length_a   1.000
_cell.length_b   1.000
_cell.length_c   1.000
_cell.angle_alpha   90.00
_cell.angle_beta   90.00
_cell.angle_gamma   90.00
#
_symmetry.space_group_name_H-M   'P 1'
#
loop_
_entity.id
_entity.type
_entity.pdbx_description
1 polymer ?
#
loop_
_entity_poly.entity_id
_entity_poly.type
_entity_poly.pdbx_seq_one_letter_code
_entity_poly.pdbx_strand_id
1 'polypeptide(L)'
;KIVAMLRRVSSIVARQPLTLAFAHGRLASAIRLRSTVTAAPEKIAHDIGYSVVDELERLEVLPWYRSLPLRLSGVFSDDNRQAAAASDMYMHCDVQAGDGQLFEPSAGGLENRYYRRVQAKGLHCWMCYARLLQEPKEVSHTIRKDMMEKLWEQVTLDLHQEQEMDFITLSKHLKEMQLGWHGFARNMDDALTSDDPKAELADTLLRNLYTETDEEGVTTTPPEAAAAA
;
A
#
# COMPACT_ATOMS: atom_id res chain seq x y z
N LYS A 1 -1.12 -59.98 -1.85
CA LYS A 1 -1.28 -58.86 -2.82
C LYS A 1 -2.02 -57.63 -2.24
N ILE A 2 -2.02 -57.35 -0.92
CA ILE A 2 -2.75 -56.17 -0.38
C ILE A 2 -1.92 -55.32 0.60
N VAL A 3 -0.76 -55.78 1.07
CA VAL A 3 0.01 -55.03 2.10
C VAL A 3 1.20 -54.22 1.52
N ALA A 4 1.49 -54.35 0.22
CA ALA A 4 2.61 -53.64 -0.42
C ALA A 4 2.24 -52.31 -1.12
N MET A 5 0.97 -51.90 -1.08
CA MET A 5 0.48 -50.70 -1.80
C MET A 5 0.25 -49.47 -0.90
N LEU A 6 0.51 -49.58 0.41
CA LEU A 6 0.26 -48.51 1.38
C LEU A 6 1.54 -47.90 2.00
N ARG A 7 2.72 -48.17 1.44
CA ARG A 7 4.00 -47.59 1.93
C ARG A 7 4.77 -46.75 0.93
N ARG A 8 4.15 -46.36 -0.19
CA ARG A 8 4.81 -45.56 -1.25
C ARG A 8 4.16 -44.19 -1.52
N VAL A 9 3.51 -43.61 -0.52
CA VAL A 9 2.99 -42.21 -0.57
C VAL A 9 3.44 -41.39 0.65
N SER A 10 4.51 -41.82 1.34
CA SER A 10 5.01 -41.14 2.56
C SER A 10 6.27 -40.29 2.36
N SER A 11 6.60 -39.86 1.15
CA SER A 11 7.52 -38.73 1.00
C SER A 11 7.18 -37.91 -0.23
N ILE A 12 7.37 -36.59 -0.11
CA ILE A 12 7.01 -35.54 -1.07
C ILE A 12 5.54 -35.09 -0.96
N VAL A 13 5.23 -34.33 0.10
CA VAL A 13 4.70 -32.94 0.05
C VAL A 13 4.74 -32.45 1.50
N ALA A 14 5.90 -31.97 1.93
CA ALA A 14 5.97 -30.99 3.01
C ALA A 14 5.94 -29.61 2.33
N ARG A 15 4.73 -29.09 2.09
CA ARG A 15 4.50 -27.69 1.71
C ARG A 15 3.41 -27.11 2.60
N GLN A 16 3.88 -26.29 3.53
CA GLN A 16 3.27 -25.15 4.22
C GLN A 16 1.76 -24.91 4.01
N PRO A 17 0.94 -24.80 5.08
CA PRO A 17 -0.44 -24.35 4.96
C PRO A 17 -0.50 -22.82 4.88
N LEU A 18 -0.46 -22.28 3.65
CA LEU A 18 -0.80 -20.89 3.33
C LEU A 18 -2.29 -20.79 2.95
N THR A 19 -3.21 -21.08 3.88
CA THR A 19 -4.66 -20.96 3.56
C THR A 19 -5.56 -20.52 4.72
N LEU A 20 -5.02 -20.00 5.83
CA LEU A 20 -5.87 -19.58 6.96
C LEU A 20 -5.70 -18.14 7.45
N ALA A 21 -4.77 -17.37 6.88
CA ALA A 21 -4.59 -15.95 7.21
C ALA A 21 -5.35 -14.97 6.28
N PHE A 22 -5.93 -15.45 5.18
CA PHE A 22 -6.56 -14.61 4.14
C PHE A 22 -8.05 -14.28 4.36
N ALA A 23 -8.66 -14.75 5.45
CA ALA A 23 -10.10 -14.66 5.64
C ALA A 23 -10.58 -13.43 6.46
N HIS A 24 -9.71 -12.77 7.24
CA HIS A 24 -10.15 -11.74 8.19
C HIS A 24 -10.13 -10.30 7.62
N GLY A 25 -9.30 -10.00 6.61
CA GLY A 25 -9.25 -8.67 5.99
C GLY A 25 -10.27 -8.41 4.87
N ARG A 26 -11.08 -9.41 4.49
CA ARG A 26 -11.99 -9.32 3.32
C ARG A 26 -13.39 -8.81 3.63
N LEU A 27 -13.78 -8.64 4.89
CA LEU A 27 -15.13 -8.18 5.23
C LEU A 27 -15.31 -6.67 5.04
N ALA A 28 -14.28 -5.86 5.29
CA ALA A 28 -14.30 -4.43 4.95
C ALA A 28 -14.40 -4.22 3.42
N SER A 29 -13.68 -5.02 2.63
CA SER A 29 -13.77 -5.03 1.16
C SER A 29 -15.13 -5.55 0.65
N ALA A 30 -15.78 -6.45 1.39
CA ALA A 30 -17.11 -6.97 1.03
C ALA A 30 -18.23 -5.95 1.24
N ILE A 31 -18.08 -5.00 2.17
CA ILE A 31 -19.03 -3.89 2.34
C ILE A 31 -19.01 -2.98 1.10
N ARG A 32 -17.84 -2.77 0.48
CA ARG A 32 -17.72 -2.06 -0.81
C ARG A 32 -18.38 -2.82 -1.96
N LEU A 33 -18.31 -4.15 -1.98
CA LEU A 33 -18.88 -4.99 -3.05
C LEU A 33 -20.41 -5.16 -3.00
N ARG A 34 -21.05 -4.91 -1.86
CA ARG A 34 -22.53 -5.06 -1.73
C ARG A 34 -23.30 -3.77 -2.00
N SER A 35 -22.62 -2.61 -1.99
CA SER A 35 -23.21 -1.31 -2.31
C SER A 35 -23.27 -1.02 -3.83
N THR A 36 -22.45 -1.70 -4.63
CA THR A 36 -22.29 -1.41 -6.06
C THR A 36 -23.26 -2.13 -7.01
N VAL A 37 -24.27 -2.86 -6.52
CA VAL A 37 -25.15 -3.66 -7.41
C VAL A 37 -26.34 -2.86 -7.99
N THR A 38 -26.48 -1.56 -7.73
CA THR A 38 -27.62 -0.78 -8.31
C THR A 38 -27.33 0.64 -8.80
N ALA A 39 -26.08 0.98 -9.14
CA ALA A 39 -25.81 2.25 -9.82
C ALA A 39 -24.92 2.05 -11.06
N ALA A 40 -25.47 2.46 -12.19
CA ALA A 40 -24.86 2.48 -13.52
C ALA A 40 -23.56 3.32 -13.56
N PRO A 41 -22.70 3.12 -14.59
CA PRO A 41 -21.33 3.61 -14.61
C PRO A 41 -21.30 5.06 -15.09
N GLU A 42 -21.32 6.01 -14.18
CA GLU A 42 -20.97 7.39 -14.50
C GLU A 42 -20.20 8.01 -13.34
N LYS A 43 -18.91 8.23 -13.58
CA LYS A 43 -18.00 9.11 -12.82
C LYS A 43 -17.98 8.88 -11.32
N ILE A 44 -17.10 7.98 -10.88
CA ILE A 44 -16.50 8.01 -9.54
C ILE A 44 -15.59 9.25 -9.50
N ALA A 45 -16.19 10.44 -9.40
CA ALA A 45 -15.49 11.58 -8.86
C ALA A 45 -15.19 11.22 -7.39
N HIS A 46 -13.90 11.16 -7.05
CA HIS A 46 -13.43 10.94 -5.68
C HIS A 46 -13.92 12.09 -4.80
N ASP A 47 -15.09 11.91 -4.19
CA ASP A 47 -15.57 12.81 -3.15
C ASP A 47 -14.80 12.48 -1.87
N ILE A 48 -14.00 13.42 -1.38
CA ILE A 48 -13.26 13.34 -0.11
C ILE A 48 -14.24 13.17 1.08
N GLY A 49 -15.55 13.25 0.85
CA GLY A 49 -16.60 13.09 1.85
C GLY A 49 -16.94 11.65 2.27
N TYR A 50 -16.37 10.60 1.68
CA TYR A 50 -16.62 9.22 2.12
C TYR A 50 -15.49 8.70 3.03
N SER A 51 -15.77 8.59 4.33
CA SER A 51 -14.91 7.94 5.33
C SER A 51 -15.47 6.56 5.70
N VAL A 52 -14.61 5.54 5.68
CA VAL A 52 -14.93 4.18 6.12
C VAL A 52 -15.17 4.16 7.63
N VAL A 53 -14.45 4.97 8.40
CA VAL A 53 -14.67 5.15 9.84
C VAL A 53 -16.06 5.71 10.10
N ASP A 54 -16.46 6.80 9.43
CA ASP A 54 -17.80 7.39 9.57
C ASP A 54 -18.91 6.38 9.24
N GLU A 55 -18.70 5.55 8.21
CA GLU A 55 -19.64 4.49 7.85
C GLU A 55 -19.72 3.40 8.94
N LEU A 56 -18.62 3.02 9.57
CA LEU A 56 -18.63 2.09 10.71
C LEU A 56 -19.39 2.68 11.91
N GLU A 57 -19.17 3.95 12.23
CA GLU A 57 -19.88 4.64 13.31
C GLU A 57 -21.38 4.71 13.01
N ARG A 58 -21.76 5.03 11.78
CA ARG A 58 -23.15 5.05 11.32
C ARG A 58 -23.81 3.68 11.45
N LEU A 59 -23.10 2.61 11.09
CA LEU A 59 -23.61 1.22 11.19
C LEU A 59 -23.76 0.78 12.65
N GLU A 60 -22.96 1.32 13.57
CA GLU A 60 -23.02 0.96 14.98
C GLU A 60 -24.26 1.53 15.70
N VAL A 61 -24.73 2.70 15.25
CA VAL A 61 -25.90 3.41 15.80
C VAL A 61 -27.23 2.83 15.28
N LEU A 62 -27.20 1.87 14.35
CA LEU A 62 -28.41 1.22 13.86
C LEU A 62 -29.19 0.52 14.98
N PRO A 63 -30.52 0.36 14.83
CA PRO A 63 -31.33 -0.40 15.78
C PRO A 63 -30.73 -1.78 16.04
N TRP A 64 -30.85 -2.24 17.30
CA TRP A 64 -30.14 -3.44 17.78
C TRP A 64 -30.32 -4.67 16.87
N TYR A 65 -31.49 -4.88 16.28
CA TYR A 65 -31.76 -6.02 15.40
C TYR A 65 -30.99 -5.97 14.06
N ARG A 66 -30.57 -4.78 13.60
CA ARG A 66 -29.71 -4.60 12.41
C ARG A 66 -28.22 -4.62 12.78
N SER A 67 -27.86 -4.07 13.94
CA SER A 67 -26.47 -4.05 14.41
C SER A 67 -26.01 -5.38 15.01
N LEU A 68 -26.91 -6.19 15.56
CA LEU A 68 -26.59 -7.46 16.24
C LEU A 68 -25.81 -8.43 15.35
N PRO A 69 -26.21 -8.74 14.10
CA PRO A 69 -25.40 -9.61 13.24
C PRO A 69 -24.01 -9.03 12.97
N LEU A 70 -23.89 -7.71 12.79
CA LEU A 70 -22.60 -7.02 12.55
C LEU A 70 -21.69 -7.07 13.78
N ARG A 71 -22.26 -6.90 14.98
CA ARG A 71 -21.56 -7.05 16.26
C ARG A 71 -21.07 -8.48 16.45
N LEU A 72 -21.92 -9.48 16.17
CA LEU A 72 -21.56 -10.89 16.28
C LEU A 72 -20.49 -11.32 15.26
N SER A 73 -20.48 -10.72 14.07
CA SER A 73 -19.42 -10.97 13.08
C SER A 73 -18.12 -10.21 13.37
N GLY A 74 -18.06 -9.42 14.45
CA GLY A 74 -16.86 -8.68 14.85
C GLY A 74 -16.57 -7.44 14.02
N VAL A 75 -17.53 -6.89 13.25
CA VAL A 75 -17.32 -5.72 12.37
C VAL A 75 -16.87 -4.48 13.16
N PHE A 76 -17.31 -4.36 14.41
CA PHE A 76 -16.95 -3.23 15.29
C PHE A 76 -15.79 -3.56 16.24
N SER A 77 -14.95 -4.55 15.91
CA SER A 77 -13.71 -4.78 16.65
C SER A 77 -12.74 -3.63 16.46
N ASP A 78 -11.84 -3.44 17.42
CA ASP A 78 -10.81 -2.39 17.33
C ASP A 78 -9.88 -2.61 16.13
N ASP A 79 -9.57 -3.87 15.79
CA ASP A 79 -8.80 -4.20 14.59
C ASP A 79 -9.48 -3.71 13.29
N ASN A 80 -10.81 -3.90 13.17
CA ASN A 80 -11.56 -3.45 12.00
C ASN A 80 -11.68 -1.91 11.95
N ARG A 81 -11.78 -1.24 13.10
CA ARG A 81 -11.75 0.23 13.17
C ARG A 81 -10.38 0.77 12.78
N GLN A 82 -9.30 0.14 13.24
CA GLN A 82 -7.93 0.52 12.85
C GLN A 82 -7.69 0.29 11.35
N ALA A 83 -8.18 -0.82 10.79
CA ALA A 83 -8.11 -1.08 9.34
C ALA A 83 -8.92 -0.07 8.52
N ALA A 84 -10.10 0.35 9.00
CA ALA A 84 -10.88 1.42 8.37
C ALA A 84 -10.15 2.76 8.41
N ALA A 85 -9.60 3.14 9.56
CA ALA A 85 -8.79 4.35 9.70
C ALA A 85 -7.57 4.32 8.77
N ALA A 86 -6.92 3.16 8.62
CA ALA A 86 -5.80 2.98 7.68
C ALA A 86 -6.23 3.24 6.22
N SER A 87 -7.40 2.74 5.84
CA SER A 87 -7.98 2.98 4.51
C SER A 87 -8.25 4.46 4.28
N ASP A 88 -8.86 5.15 5.24
CA ASP A 88 -9.15 6.58 5.13
C ASP A 88 -7.85 7.42 5.06
N MET A 89 -6.86 7.08 5.89
CA MET A 89 -5.54 7.72 5.84
C MET A 89 -4.86 7.54 4.48
N TYR A 90 -4.89 6.33 3.93
CA TYR A 90 -4.36 6.07 2.59
C TYR A 90 -5.09 6.90 1.52
N MET A 91 -6.42 6.96 1.58
CA MET A 91 -7.23 7.77 0.66
C MET A 91 -6.84 9.25 0.70
N HIS A 92 -6.62 9.80 1.90
CA HIS A 92 -6.12 11.17 2.02
C HIS A 92 -4.70 11.33 1.45
N CYS A 93 -3.81 10.36 1.66
CA CYS A 93 -2.47 10.39 1.07
C CYS A 93 -2.53 10.37 -0.46
N ASP A 94 -3.39 9.54 -1.05
CA ASP A 94 -3.58 9.42 -2.49
C ASP A 94 -4.10 10.74 -3.11
N VAL A 95 -5.11 11.35 -2.48
CA VAL A 95 -5.66 12.64 -2.90
C VAL A 95 -4.61 13.74 -2.84
N GLN A 96 -3.85 13.83 -1.75
CA GLN A 96 -2.81 14.86 -1.59
C GLN A 96 -1.64 14.66 -2.55
N ALA A 97 -1.23 13.41 -2.79
CA ALA A 97 -0.22 13.07 -3.78
C ALA A 97 -0.65 13.36 -5.22
N GLY A 98 -1.96 13.41 -5.46
CA GLY A 98 -2.57 13.78 -6.74
C GLY A 98 -2.85 15.27 -6.91
N ASP A 99 -2.46 16.13 -5.96
CA ASP A 99 -2.67 17.58 -6.07
C ASP A 99 -1.92 18.14 -7.29
N GLY A 100 -2.65 18.83 -8.17
CA GLY A 100 -2.08 19.46 -9.36
C GLY A 100 -0.95 20.45 -9.04
N GLN A 101 -0.94 21.06 -7.86
CA GLN A 101 0.14 21.96 -7.44
C GLN A 101 1.51 21.27 -7.34
N LEU A 102 1.54 19.97 -7.06
CA LEU A 102 2.79 19.21 -7.03
C LEU A 102 3.43 19.11 -8.42
N PHE A 103 2.62 19.07 -9.48
CA PHE A 103 3.08 18.88 -10.86
C PHE A 103 3.22 20.19 -11.64
N GLU A 104 2.68 21.29 -11.12
CA GLU A 104 2.77 22.61 -11.76
C GLU A 104 4.23 23.13 -11.72
N PRO A 105 4.84 23.49 -12.86
CA PRO A 105 6.24 23.97 -12.92
C PRO A 105 6.55 25.17 -12.04
N SER A 106 5.58 26.06 -11.80
CA SER A 106 5.76 27.24 -10.94
C SER A 106 5.62 26.93 -9.43
N ALA A 107 5.28 25.70 -9.06
CA ALA A 107 5.07 25.28 -7.69
C ALA A 107 5.97 24.07 -7.37
N GLY A 108 5.43 22.85 -7.40
CA GLY A 108 6.20 21.64 -7.12
C GLY A 108 7.13 21.24 -8.26
N GLY A 109 6.72 21.43 -9.52
CA GLY A 109 7.52 21.06 -10.70
C GLY A 109 7.85 19.57 -10.80
N LEU A 110 7.09 18.70 -10.12
CA LEU A 110 7.24 17.26 -10.24
C LEU A 110 6.74 16.81 -11.61
N GLU A 111 7.47 15.92 -12.26
CA GLU A 111 7.03 15.39 -13.56
C GLU A 111 5.81 14.47 -13.41
N ASN A 112 4.80 14.61 -14.26
CA ASN A 112 3.59 13.78 -14.22
C ASN A 112 3.78 12.41 -14.93
N ARG A 113 4.78 11.65 -14.50
CA ARG A 113 5.00 10.25 -14.90
C ARG A 113 4.48 9.29 -13.85
N TYR A 114 4.16 8.06 -14.26
CA TYR A 114 3.63 7.02 -13.37
C TYR A 114 4.50 6.83 -12.11
N TYR A 115 5.80 6.62 -12.28
CA TYR A 115 6.73 6.42 -11.16
C TYR A 115 6.81 7.61 -10.21
N ARG A 116 6.70 8.84 -10.73
CA ARG A 116 6.68 10.05 -9.90
C ARG A 116 5.41 10.16 -9.09
N ARG A 117 4.26 9.82 -9.68
CA ARG A 117 3.01 9.72 -8.93
C ARG A 117 3.11 8.67 -7.82
N VAL A 118 3.70 7.51 -8.09
CA VAL A 118 3.90 6.49 -7.05
C VAL A 118 4.86 6.97 -5.95
N GLN A 119 5.95 7.65 -6.30
CA GLN A 119 6.87 8.24 -5.32
C GLN A 119 6.18 9.31 -4.46
N ALA A 120 5.35 10.17 -5.06
CA ALA A 120 4.56 11.16 -4.33
C ALA A 120 3.59 10.48 -3.34
N LYS A 121 2.85 9.46 -3.78
CA LYS A 121 1.98 8.65 -2.89
C LYS A 121 2.79 8.03 -1.75
N GLY A 122 3.96 7.47 -2.07
CA GLY A 122 4.89 6.88 -1.11
C GLY A 122 5.43 7.88 -0.09
N LEU A 123 5.69 9.14 -0.50
CA LEU A 123 6.11 10.23 0.38
C LEU A 123 5.00 10.59 1.39
N HIS A 124 3.78 10.82 0.92
CA HIS A 124 2.65 11.12 1.81
C HIS A 124 2.38 9.97 2.80
N CYS A 125 2.43 8.73 2.33
CA CYS A 125 2.31 7.56 3.20
C CYS A 125 3.44 7.50 4.23
N TRP A 126 4.69 7.79 3.83
CA TRP A 126 5.82 7.85 4.75
C TRP A 126 5.65 8.95 5.81
N MET A 127 5.17 10.14 5.46
CA MET A 127 4.91 11.21 6.43
C MET A 127 3.91 10.76 7.51
N CYS A 128 2.82 10.12 7.10
CA CYS A 128 1.86 9.52 8.03
C CYS A 128 2.49 8.40 8.87
N TYR A 129 3.28 7.53 8.24
CA TYR A 129 3.98 6.43 8.91
C TYR A 129 4.95 6.93 9.99
N ALA A 130 5.77 7.93 9.67
CA ALA A 130 6.74 8.55 10.58
C ALA A 130 6.05 9.20 11.79
N ARG A 131 4.91 9.88 11.57
CA ARG A 131 4.11 10.42 12.67
C ARG A 131 3.50 9.33 13.56
N LEU A 132 3.01 8.24 12.96
CA LEU A 132 2.42 7.11 13.69
C LEU A 132 3.44 6.30 14.50
N LEU A 133 4.73 6.39 14.19
CA LEU A 133 5.79 5.78 15.02
C LEU A 133 5.89 6.41 16.42
N GLN A 134 5.40 7.64 16.58
CA GLN A 134 5.38 8.34 17.87
C GLN A 134 4.20 7.92 18.76
N GLU A 135 3.25 7.16 18.22
CA GLU A 135 2.07 6.67 18.93
C GLU A 135 2.31 5.27 19.53
N PRO A 136 1.60 4.91 20.62
CA PRO A 136 1.67 3.56 21.20
C PRO A 136 1.44 2.46 20.16
N LYS A 137 2.24 1.39 20.26
CA LYS A 137 2.26 0.32 19.26
C LYS A 137 0.90 -0.37 19.12
N GLU A 138 0.16 -0.50 20.20
CA GLU A 138 -1.15 -1.14 20.30
C GLU A 138 -2.22 -0.42 19.45
N VAL A 139 -2.02 0.88 19.21
CA VAL A 139 -2.96 1.72 18.47
C VAL A 139 -2.48 1.95 17.03
N SER A 140 -1.17 2.06 16.82
CA SER A 140 -0.61 2.50 15.53
C SER A 140 -0.13 1.37 14.63
N HIS A 141 0.12 0.17 15.16
CA HIS A 141 0.73 -0.90 14.39
C HIS A 141 -0.14 -1.37 13.22
N THR A 142 -1.42 -1.67 13.47
CA THR A 142 -2.35 -2.10 12.42
C THR A 142 -2.57 -0.99 11.41
N ILE A 143 -2.75 0.25 11.87
CA ILE A 143 -2.95 1.41 10.99
C ILE A 143 -1.78 1.57 10.03
N ARG A 144 -0.54 1.55 10.54
CA ARG A 144 0.67 1.68 9.72
C ARG A 144 0.79 0.54 8.71
N LYS A 145 0.58 -0.69 9.17
CA LYS A 145 0.68 -1.88 8.33
C LYS A 145 -0.35 -1.82 7.20
N ASP A 146 -1.62 -1.66 7.54
CA ASP A 146 -2.72 -1.74 6.58
C ASP A 146 -2.70 -0.55 5.60
N MET A 147 -2.28 0.64 6.04
CA MET A 147 -2.09 1.81 5.15
C MET A 147 -1.03 1.52 4.08
N MET A 148 0.09 0.92 4.47
CA MET A 148 1.14 0.53 3.52
C MET A 148 0.70 -0.63 2.62
N GLU A 149 -0.07 -1.59 3.13
CA GLU A 149 -0.66 -2.63 2.30
C GLU A 149 -1.58 -2.04 1.22
N LYS A 150 -2.40 -1.02 1.56
CA LYS A 150 -3.25 -0.31 0.59
C LYS A 150 -2.45 0.38 -0.51
N LEU A 151 -1.35 1.04 -0.16
CA LEU A 151 -0.45 1.63 -1.16
C LEU A 151 0.03 0.58 -2.16
N TRP A 152 0.51 -0.57 -1.68
CA TRP A 152 1.06 -1.61 -2.56
C TRP A 152 -0.02 -2.37 -3.33
N GLU A 153 -1.21 -2.55 -2.76
CA GLU A 153 -2.39 -3.07 -3.47
C GLU A 153 -2.73 -2.16 -4.65
N GLN A 154 -2.78 -0.83 -4.43
CA GLN A 154 -3.07 0.12 -5.50
C GLN A 154 -1.97 0.15 -6.56
N VAL A 155 -0.69 0.21 -6.17
CA VAL A 155 0.43 0.14 -7.12
C VAL A 155 0.39 -1.14 -7.95
N THR A 156 0.01 -2.27 -7.34
CA THR A 156 -0.16 -3.55 -8.05
C THR A 156 -1.29 -3.47 -9.08
N LEU A 157 -2.42 -2.87 -8.72
CA LEU A 157 -3.53 -2.66 -9.63
C LEU A 157 -3.15 -1.73 -10.78
N ASP A 158 -2.48 -0.60 -10.48
CA ASP A 158 -2.06 0.38 -11.47
C ASP A 158 -1.02 -0.20 -12.45
N LEU A 159 -0.04 -0.98 -11.96
CA LEU A 159 0.92 -1.68 -12.83
C LEU A 159 0.25 -2.69 -13.76
N HIS A 160 -0.79 -3.37 -13.27
CA HIS A 160 -1.52 -4.32 -14.10
C HIS A 160 -2.42 -3.63 -15.13
N GLN A 161 -3.06 -2.51 -14.76
CA GLN A 161 -4.06 -1.84 -15.58
C GLN A 161 -3.48 -0.75 -16.50
N GLU A 162 -2.55 0.06 -16.02
CA GLU A 162 -1.95 1.18 -16.78
C GLU A 162 -0.70 0.75 -17.55
N GLN A 163 0.09 -0.18 -17.01
CA GLN A 163 1.35 -0.63 -17.62
C GLN A 163 1.25 -2.00 -18.30
N GLU A 164 0.05 -2.61 -18.29
CA GLU A 164 -0.26 -3.91 -18.90
C GLU A 164 0.73 -5.04 -18.52
N MET A 165 1.32 -4.97 -17.33
CA MET A 165 2.34 -5.93 -16.91
C MET A 165 1.76 -7.30 -16.63
N ASP A 166 2.46 -8.34 -17.09
CA ASP A 166 2.15 -9.72 -16.75
C ASP A 166 2.56 -10.04 -15.30
N PHE A 167 2.00 -11.12 -14.74
CA PHE A 167 2.17 -11.43 -13.32
C PHE A 167 3.64 -11.60 -12.89
N ILE A 168 4.48 -12.17 -13.77
CA ILE A 168 5.89 -12.43 -13.46
C ILE A 168 6.68 -11.11 -13.46
N THR A 169 6.50 -10.27 -14.48
CA THR A 169 7.19 -8.97 -14.56
C THR A 169 6.72 -8.05 -13.44
N LEU A 170 5.41 -7.99 -13.18
CA LEU A 170 4.83 -7.25 -12.08
C LEU A 170 5.47 -7.64 -10.73
N SER A 171 5.60 -8.94 -10.46
CA SER A 171 6.17 -9.41 -9.20
C SER A 171 7.64 -9.02 -9.01
N LYS A 172 8.42 -9.02 -10.09
CA LYS A 172 9.83 -8.56 -10.06
C LYS A 172 9.87 -7.05 -9.82
N HIS A 173 9.07 -6.32 -10.58
CA HIS A 173 9.03 -4.88 -10.57
C HIS A 173 8.56 -4.31 -9.22
N LEU A 174 7.50 -4.89 -8.64
CA LEU A 174 6.99 -4.51 -7.32
C LEU A 174 8.05 -4.69 -6.22
N LYS A 175 8.87 -5.75 -6.29
CA LYS A 175 9.97 -5.96 -5.32
C LYS A 175 11.05 -4.90 -5.45
N GLU A 176 11.41 -4.52 -6.67
CA GLU A 176 12.40 -3.45 -6.91
C GLU A 176 11.88 -2.11 -6.39
N MET A 177 10.61 -1.79 -6.66
CA MET A 177 9.95 -0.59 -6.13
C MET A 177 9.89 -0.58 -4.61
N GLN A 178 9.51 -1.69 -3.97
CA GLN A 178 9.47 -1.81 -2.51
C GLN A 178 10.86 -1.64 -1.89
N LEU A 179 11.89 -2.24 -2.48
CA LEU A 179 13.27 -2.08 -2.02
C LEU A 179 13.72 -0.63 -2.11
N GLY A 180 13.45 0.04 -3.25
CA GLY A 180 13.73 1.45 -3.45
C GLY A 180 13.00 2.34 -2.44
N TRP A 181 11.72 2.06 -2.18
CA TRP A 181 10.91 2.78 -1.19
C TRP A 181 11.45 2.62 0.23
N HIS A 182 11.87 1.41 0.63
CA HIS A 182 12.50 1.20 1.94
C HIS A 182 13.83 1.95 2.09
N GLY A 183 14.63 2.00 1.02
CA GLY A 183 15.85 2.81 0.98
C GLY A 183 15.55 4.31 1.13
N PHE A 184 14.54 4.80 0.40
CA PHE A 184 14.06 6.18 0.51
C PHE A 184 13.57 6.51 1.91
N ALA A 185 12.67 5.69 2.48
CA ALA A 185 12.11 5.90 3.81
C ALA A 185 13.19 5.96 4.89
N ARG A 186 14.20 5.08 4.80
CA ARG A 186 15.35 5.10 5.71
C ARG A 186 16.14 6.41 5.59
N ASN A 187 16.43 6.88 4.38
CA ASN A 187 17.16 8.13 4.19
C ASN A 187 16.38 9.32 4.74
N MET A 188 15.05 9.32 4.60
CA MET A 188 14.19 10.36 5.18
C MET A 188 14.17 10.31 6.72
N ASP A 189 14.15 9.11 7.30
CA ASP A 189 14.25 8.93 8.75
C ASP A 189 15.62 9.41 9.27
N ASP A 190 16.71 9.05 8.59
CA ASP A 190 18.07 9.51 8.93
C ASP A 190 18.17 11.04 8.82
N ALA A 191 17.59 11.65 7.77
CA ALA A 191 17.53 13.09 7.58
C ALA A 191 16.75 13.81 8.71
N LEU A 192 15.68 13.23 9.24
CA LEU A 192 14.94 13.80 10.38
C LEU A 192 15.78 13.84 11.67
N THR A 193 16.80 12.98 11.79
CA THR A 193 17.69 12.89 12.96
C THR A 193 18.99 13.68 12.81
N SER A 194 19.21 14.33 11.65
CA SER A 194 20.36 15.16 11.36
C SER A 194 20.42 16.45 12.21
N ASP A 195 21.61 17.04 12.30
CA ASP A 195 21.83 18.37 12.89
C ASP A 195 21.15 19.49 12.08
N ASP A 196 20.99 19.32 10.76
CA ASP A 196 20.20 20.19 9.88
C ASP A 196 19.15 19.37 9.09
N PRO A 197 18.01 19.03 9.72
CA PRO A 197 16.99 18.20 9.09
C PRO A 197 16.42 18.82 7.82
N LYS A 198 16.37 20.15 7.72
CA LYS A 198 15.75 20.84 6.58
C LYS A 198 16.60 20.67 5.32
N ALA A 199 17.92 20.86 5.43
CA ALA A 199 18.82 20.69 4.30
C ALA A 199 18.88 19.22 3.85
N GLU A 200 19.03 18.28 4.79
CA GLU A 200 19.14 16.85 4.48
C GLU A 200 17.84 16.26 3.90
N LEU A 201 16.67 16.69 4.38
CA LEU A 201 15.39 16.31 3.78
C LEU A 201 15.26 16.85 2.36
N ALA A 202 15.66 18.11 2.14
CA ALA A 202 15.62 18.70 0.80
C ALA A 202 16.53 17.95 -0.17
N ASP A 203 17.76 17.61 0.24
CA ASP A 203 18.67 16.80 -0.58
C ASP A 203 18.08 15.42 -0.89
N THR A 204 17.53 14.74 0.13
CA THR A 204 16.92 13.42 -0.03
C THR A 204 15.73 13.47 -0.98
N LEU A 205 14.87 14.49 -0.88
CA LEU A 205 13.74 14.68 -1.79
C LEU A 205 14.21 14.96 -3.22
N LEU A 206 15.20 15.82 -3.42
CA LEU A 206 15.76 16.10 -4.74
C LEU A 206 16.31 14.83 -5.39
N ARG A 207 17.07 14.03 -4.62
CA ARG A 207 17.68 12.80 -5.12
C ARG A 207 16.68 11.71 -5.49
N ASN A 208 15.54 11.62 -4.80
CA ASN A 208 14.58 10.54 -5.02
C ASN A 208 13.41 10.97 -5.92
N LEU A 209 12.86 12.17 -5.73
CA LEU A 209 11.67 12.65 -6.45
C LEU A 209 12.00 13.45 -7.72
N TYR A 210 13.17 14.11 -7.80
CA TYR A 210 13.48 15.03 -8.90
C TYR A 210 14.65 14.57 -9.80
N THR A 211 15.46 13.60 -9.39
CA THR A 211 16.52 13.08 -10.27
C THR A 211 15.94 12.36 -11.47
N GLU A 212 16.08 12.92 -12.67
CA GLU A 212 15.79 12.26 -13.94
C GLU A 212 16.49 10.90 -13.96
N THR A 213 15.73 9.85 -13.68
CA THR A 213 16.17 8.50 -13.98
C THR A 213 15.52 8.25 -15.32
N ASP A 214 16.32 8.30 -16.38
CA ASP A 214 15.88 7.97 -17.73
C ASP A 214 15.01 6.71 -17.66
N GLU A 215 13.91 6.69 -18.40
CA GLU A 215 12.90 5.61 -18.42
C GLU A 215 13.43 4.26 -18.96
N GLU A 216 14.74 4.03 -18.90
CA GLU A 216 15.45 2.78 -19.20
C GLU A 216 16.34 2.31 -18.03
N GLY A 217 16.16 2.87 -16.84
CA GLY A 217 16.88 2.54 -15.60
C GLY A 217 16.47 1.23 -14.92
N VAL A 218 16.37 0.11 -15.65
CA VAL A 218 16.86 -1.15 -15.07
C VAL A 218 18.29 -0.84 -14.66
N THR A 219 18.67 -1.03 -13.39
CA THR A 219 20.07 -0.98 -12.99
C THR A 219 20.84 -2.06 -13.76
N THR A 220 21.31 -1.75 -14.98
CA THR A 220 22.39 -2.48 -15.61
C THR A 220 23.61 -2.10 -14.81
N THR A 221 23.96 -2.94 -13.84
CA THR A 221 25.35 -3.10 -13.42
C THR A 221 26.24 -3.04 -14.67
N PRO A 222 27.26 -2.16 -14.72
CA PRO A 222 28.20 -2.17 -15.83
C PRO A 222 28.89 -3.54 -15.86
N PRO A 223 28.87 -4.30 -16.98
CA PRO A 223 29.69 -5.48 -17.10
C PRO A 223 31.13 -5.03 -17.43
N GLU A 224 31.79 -4.40 -16.48
CA GLU A 224 33.25 -4.29 -16.44
C GLU A 224 33.77 -4.99 -15.18
N ALA A 225 33.44 -6.27 -15.08
CA ALA A 225 34.09 -7.25 -14.21
C ALA A 225 33.96 -8.66 -14.79
N ALA A 226 34.22 -8.79 -16.10
CA ALA A 226 34.84 -9.99 -16.65
C ALA A 226 36.28 -9.61 -16.98
N ALA A 227 37.07 -9.36 -15.93
CA ALA A 227 38.51 -9.30 -16.05
C ALA A 227 39.01 -10.66 -16.54
N ALA A 228 39.91 -10.61 -17.51
CA ALA A 228 41.11 -11.44 -17.57
C ALA A 228 40.97 -12.91 -17.09
N ALA A 229 40.66 -13.80 -18.04
CA ALA A 229 41.23 -15.15 -18.12
C ALA A 229 40.98 -15.72 -19.53
#